data_AF-A0A5C6C6A4-F1
#
_entry.id   AF-A0A5C6C6A4-F1
#
_cell.length_a   1.000
_cell.length_b   1.000
_cell.length_c   1.000
_cell.angle_alpha   90.00
_cell.angle_beta   90.00
_cell.angle_gamma   90.00
#
_symmetry.space_group_name_H-M   'P 1'
#
loop_
_entity.id
_entity.type
_entity.pdbx_description
1 polymer ?
#
loop_
_entity_poly.entity_id
_entity_poly.type
_entity_poly.pdbx_seq_one_letter_code
_entity_poly.pdbx_strand_id
1 'polypeptide(L)'
;MLKHRLILPEGILLLEPTEPLEVSDFEAVVAEVDPYIAERGKLPGVLIHAVSFPGWASIAAAIAHLRFVESHHAKISKLAVVSDNLLLREFPSLVGHLIDVDVRHFPESGYDEAFVWLEQQED
;
A
#
# COMPACT_ATOMS: atom_id res chain seq x y z
N MET A 1 -12.25 9.50 1.03
CA MET A 1 -11.22 10.24 0.27
C MET A 1 -9.84 9.64 0.52
N LEU A 2 -9.19 9.21 -0.56
CA LEU A 2 -7.83 8.66 -0.58
C LEU A 2 -6.90 9.60 -1.33
N LYS A 3 -5.94 10.20 -0.62
CA LYS A 3 -4.82 10.84 -1.30
C LYS A 3 -3.84 9.75 -1.74
N HIS A 4 -3.35 9.87 -2.96
CA HIS A 4 -2.36 8.96 -3.49
C HIS A 4 -1.32 9.72 -4.29
N ARG A 5 -0.13 9.14 -4.37
CA ARG A 5 0.98 9.65 -5.18
C ARG A 5 1.96 8.52 -5.48
N LEU A 6 2.34 8.37 -6.74
CA LEU A 6 3.47 7.53 -7.13
C LEU A 6 4.77 8.34 -7.05
N ILE A 7 5.70 7.87 -6.22
CA ILE A 7 7.02 8.48 -6.03
C ILE A 7 7.98 7.84 -7.03
N LEU A 8 8.55 8.67 -7.90
CA LEU A 8 9.48 8.29 -8.95
C LEU A 8 10.86 8.89 -8.66
N PRO A 9 11.96 8.18 -9.02
CA PRO A 9 12.01 6.92 -9.76
C PRO A 9 11.80 5.64 -8.92
N GLU A 10 11.63 5.75 -7.61
CA GLU A 10 11.65 4.65 -6.64
C GLU A 10 10.52 3.63 -6.86
N GLY A 11 9.40 4.05 -7.45
CA GLY A 11 8.24 3.17 -7.66
C GLY A 11 7.48 2.89 -6.38
N ILE A 12 7.46 3.86 -5.46
CA ILE A 12 6.77 3.74 -4.18
C ILE A 12 5.43 4.47 -4.28
N LEU A 13 4.33 3.74 -4.12
CA LEU A 13 2.99 4.31 -4.07
C LEU A 13 2.68 4.73 -2.62
N LEU A 14 2.53 6.02 -2.39
CA LEU A 14 2.02 6.56 -1.13
C LEU A 14 0.49 6.62 -1.17
N LEU A 15 -0.15 6.08 -0.13
CA LEU A 15 -1.60 6.09 0.10
C LEU A 15 -1.90 6.71 1.47
N GLU A 16 -2.66 7.80 1.48
CA GLU A 16 -3.06 8.48 2.72
C GLU A 16 -4.60 8.50 2.83
N PRO A 17 -5.20 7.49 3.48
CA PRO A 17 -6.63 7.49 3.77
C PRO A 17 -6.93 8.50 4.88
N THR A 18 -7.71 9.54 4.55
CA THR A 18 -8.16 10.53 5.55
C THR A 18 -9.59 10.32 6.03
N GLU A 19 -10.37 9.52 5.28
CA GLU A 19 -11.80 9.27 5.50
C GLU A 19 -12.12 7.82 5.09
N PRO A 20 -13.33 7.30 5.40
CA PRO A 20 -13.80 6.04 4.82
C PRO A 20 -13.58 6.00 3.31
N LEU A 21 -13.05 4.88 2.83
CA LEU A 21 -12.64 4.71 1.45
C LEU A 21 -13.81 4.20 0.60
N GLU A 22 -13.99 4.81 -0.55
CA GLU A 22 -14.98 4.41 -1.55
C GLU A 22 -14.33 3.72 -2.75
N VAL A 23 -15.14 3.04 -3.58
CA VAL A 23 -14.63 2.36 -4.77
C VAL A 23 -13.92 3.33 -5.72
N SER A 24 -14.47 4.53 -5.91
CA SER A 24 -13.93 5.57 -6.79
C SER A 24 -12.59 6.13 -6.32
N ASP A 25 -12.31 6.09 -5.00
CA ASP A 25 -11.00 6.47 -4.47
C ASP A 25 -9.91 5.53 -5.03
N PHE A 26 -10.24 4.26 -5.27
CA PHE A 26 -9.30 3.26 -5.79
C PHE A 26 -9.14 3.30 -7.30
N GLU A 27 -10.19 3.61 -8.06
CA GLU A 27 -10.11 3.78 -9.52
C GLU A 27 -9.07 4.84 -9.91
N ALA A 28 -8.94 5.90 -9.12
CA ALA A 28 -7.93 6.93 -9.33
C ALA A 28 -6.50 6.42 -9.11
N VAL A 29 -6.28 5.64 -8.04
CA VAL A 29 -4.98 5.01 -7.75
C VAL A 29 -4.56 4.08 -8.88
N VAL A 30 -5.50 3.27 -9.36
CA VAL A 30 -5.32 2.34 -10.47
C VAL A 30 -4.87 3.07 -11.73
N ALA A 31 -5.57 4.15 -12.09
CA ALA A 31 -5.24 4.94 -13.27
C ALA A 31 -3.83 5.56 -13.22
N GLU A 32 -3.30 5.85 -12.03
CA GLU A 32 -1.94 6.37 -11.85
C GLU A 32 -0.88 5.26 -11.90
N VAL A 33 -1.18 4.09 -11.32
CA VAL A 33 -0.22 3.00 -11.13
C VAL A 33 -0.12 2.07 -12.35
N ASP A 34 -1.22 1.85 -13.06
CA ASP A 34 -1.27 0.93 -14.21
C ASP A 34 -0.24 1.26 -15.29
N PRO A 35 -0.05 2.52 -15.72
CA PRO A 35 0.98 2.86 -16.70
C PRO A 35 2.41 2.53 -16.20
N TYR A 36 2.67 2.71 -14.90
CA TYR A 36 3.96 2.41 -14.30
C TYR A 36 4.22 0.90 -14.27
N ILE A 37 3.22 0.11 -13.85
CA ILE A 37 3.35 -1.36 -13.85
C ILE A 37 3.48 -1.89 -15.28
N ALA A 38 2.72 -1.35 -16.23
CA ALA A 38 2.82 -1.74 -17.64
C ALA A 38 4.23 -1.46 -18.23
N GLU A 39 4.89 -0.38 -17.80
CA GLU A 39 6.24 -0.03 -18.24
C GLU A 39 7.34 -0.80 -17.49
N ARG A 40 7.21 -0.94 -16.16
CA ARG A 40 8.29 -1.43 -15.26
C ARG A 40 8.10 -2.87 -14.79
N GLY A 41 6.93 -3.45 -15.03
CA GLY A 41 6.58 -4.85 -14.74
C GLY A 41 6.30 -5.19 -13.27
N LYS A 42 6.59 -4.29 -12.33
CA LYS A 42 6.28 -4.47 -10.90
C LYS A 42 6.17 -3.13 -10.18
N LEU A 43 5.49 -3.13 -9.03
CA LEU A 43 5.47 -1.99 -8.10
C LEU A 43 6.35 -2.33 -6.90
N PRO A 44 7.55 -1.73 -6.77
CA PRO A 44 8.50 -2.02 -5.70
C PRO A 44 7.90 -1.97 -4.30
N GLY A 45 7.08 -0.96 -4.02
CA GLY A 45 6.55 -0.75 -2.67
C GLY A 45 5.27 0.06 -2.62
N VAL A 46 4.49 -0.18 -1.59
CA VAL A 46 3.33 0.65 -1.21
C VAL A 46 3.51 1.11 0.23
N LEU A 47 3.40 2.42 0.45
CA LEU A 47 3.39 3.05 1.77
C LEU A 47 1.98 3.52 2.10
N ILE A 48 1.35 2.94 3.12
CA ILE A 48 0.06 3.40 3.63
C ILE A 48 0.32 4.24 4.88
N HIS A 49 0.00 5.52 4.82
CA HIS A 49 0.13 6.44 5.94
C HIS A 49 -1.26 6.85 6.45
N ALA A 50 -1.66 6.31 7.60
CA ALA A 50 -3.03 6.40 8.10
C ALA A 50 -3.09 7.01 9.51
N VAL A 51 -3.15 8.33 9.60
CA VAL A 51 -3.24 9.08 10.88
C VAL A 51 -4.53 8.79 11.64
N SER A 52 -5.63 8.45 10.95
CA SER A 52 -6.92 8.11 11.55
C SER A 52 -7.57 6.95 10.82
N PHE A 53 -8.14 6.00 11.56
CA PHE A 53 -8.43 4.67 11.04
C PHE A 53 -9.95 4.42 10.89
N PRO A 54 -10.49 4.29 9.66
CA PRO A 54 -11.91 4.03 9.45
C PRO A 54 -12.30 2.54 9.46
N GLY A 55 -11.34 1.59 9.39
CA GLY A 55 -11.63 0.15 9.42
C GLY A 55 -10.72 -0.71 8.52
N TRP A 56 -10.50 -1.99 8.90
CA TRP A 56 -9.60 -2.91 8.18
C TRP A 56 -10.16 -3.47 6.88
N ALA A 57 -11.49 -3.66 6.82
CA ALA A 57 -12.13 -4.25 5.65
C ALA A 57 -11.89 -3.40 4.39
N SER A 58 -11.92 -2.07 4.52
CA SER A 58 -11.71 -1.15 3.40
C SER A 58 -10.27 -1.14 2.89
N ILE A 59 -9.27 -1.23 3.79
CA ILE A 59 -7.85 -1.27 3.40
C ILE A 59 -7.47 -2.64 2.83
N ALA A 60 -7.94 -3.74 3.43
CA ALA A 60 -7.72 -5.07 2.87
C ALA A 60 -8.38 -5.21 1.49
N ALA A 61 -9.59 -4.68 1.31
CA ALA A 61 -10.24 -4.60 0.01
C ALA A 61 -9.47 -3.72 -0.98
N ALA A 62 -8.90 -2.59 -0.53
CA ALA A 62 -8.04 -1.74 -1.35
C ALA A 62 -6.83 -2.51 -1.90
N ILE A 63 -6.10 -3.18 -1.03
CA ILE A 63 -4.91 -3.96 -1.39
C ILE A 63 -5.30 -5.09 -2.34
N ALA A 64 -6.40 -5.80 -2.04
CA ALA A 64 -6.91 -6.84 -2.92
C ALA A 64 -7.30 -6.29 -4.30
N HIS A 65 -7.91 -5.10 -4.35
CA HIS A 65 -8.30 -4.45 -5.60
C HIS A 65 -7.09 -3.98 -6.42
N LEU A 66 -6.12 -3.30 -5.80
CA LEU A 66 -4.87 -2.90 -6.47
C LEU A 66 -4.10 -4.10 -7.03
N ARG A 67 -4.16 -5.25 -6.35
CA ARG A 67 -3.58 -6.50 -6.87
C ARG A 67 -4.43 -7.13 -7.97
N PHE A 68 -5.75 -6.98 -7.92
CA PHE A 68 -6.67 -7.49 -8.93
C PHE A 68 -6.59 -6.72 -10.24
N VAL A 69 -6.27 -5.42 -10.15
CA VAL A 69 -6.34 -4.45 -11.24
C VAL A 69 -5.51 -4.78 -12.47
N GLU A 70 -4.53 -5.68 -12.42
CA GLU A 70 -3.76 -5.94 -13.64
C GLU A 70 -4.38 -6.97 -14.59
N SER A 71 -5.22 -7.90 -14.14
CA SER A 71 -5.16 -9.26 -14.72
C SER A 71 -3.81 -9.93 -14.41
N HIS A 72 -3.88 -10.84 -13.46
CA HIS A 72 -2.98 -11.95 -13.17
C HIS A 72 -1.59 -11.74 -12.53
N HIS A 73 -0.89 -10.60 -12.55
CA HIS A 73 0.48 -10.57 -11.96
C HIS A 73 0.98 -9.25 -11.35
N ALA A 74 0.13 -8.42 -10.73
CA ALA A 74 0.62 -7.23 -10.02
C ALA A 74 1.54 -7.64 -8.85
N LYS A 75 2.86 -7.57 -9.07
CA LYS A 75 3.91 -7.90 -8.11
C LYS A 75 4.20 -6.66 -7.26
N ILE A 76 3.37 -6.45 -6.24
CA ILE A 76 3.76 -5.58 -5.12
C ILE A 76 4.75 -6.38 -4.28
N SER A 77 5.98 -5.91 -4.14
CA SER A 77 7.00 -6.63 -3.35
C SER A 77 6.84 -6.37 -1.86
N LYS A 78 6.62 -5.11 -1.47
CA LYS A 78 6.61 -4.68 -0.07
C LYS A 78 5.45 -3.74 0.23
N LEU A 79 4.89 -3.90 1.43
CA LEU A 79 3.83 -3.06 1.96
C LEU A 79 4.21 -2.54 3.33
N ALA A 80 4.40 -1.23 3.44
CA ALA A 80 4.63 -0.56 4.70
C ALA A 80 3.35 0.14 5.17
N VAL A 81 3.03 0.01 6.45
CA VAL A 81 1.90 0.72 7.08
C VAL A 81 2.45 1.57 8.22
N VAL A 82 2.27 2.89 8.12
CA VAL A 82 2.67 3.88 9.11
C VAL A 82 1.43 4.39 9.82
N SER A 83 1.28 4.07 11.11
CA SER A 83 0.24 4.62 11.97
C SER A 83 0.48 4.27 13.45
N ASP A 84 0.03 5.14 14.36
CA ASP A 84 0.14 4.95 15.82
C ASP A 84 -1.00 4.11 16.43
N ASN A 85 -1.99 3.70 15.62
CA ASN A 85 -3.16 3.01 16.16
C ASN A 85 -2.84 1.56 16.55
N LEU A 86 -2.91 1.22 17.85
CA LEU A 86 -2.57 -0.10 18.38
C LEU A 86 -3.32 -1.29 17.75
N LEU A 87 -4.47 -1.04 17.10
CA LEU A 87 -5.25 -2.03 16.33
C LEU A 87 -4.53 -2.55 15.07
N LEU A 88 -3.40 -1.97 14.66
CA LEU A 88 -2.59 -2.38 13.51
C LEU A 88 -1.60 -3.51 13.81
N ARG A 89 -1.42 -3.89 15.08
CA ARG A 89 -0.63 -5.07 15.44
C ARG A 89 -1.21 -6.37 14.88
N GLU A 90 -2.51 -6.41 14.60
CA GLU A 90 -3.21 -7.57 14.03
C GLU A 90 -3.39 -7.48 12.50
N PHE A 91 -2.89 -6.40 11.87
CA PHE A 91 -2.94 -6.28 10.42
C PHE A 91 -2.13 -7.35 9.67
N PRO A 92 -0.92 -7.72 10.10
CA PRO A 92 -0.12 -8.73 9.39
C PRO A 92 -0.78 -10.11 9.36
N SER A 93 -1.63 -10.47 10.33
CA SER A 93 -2.35 -11.75 10.31
C SER A 93 -3.57 -11.73 9.38
N LEU A 94 -4.23 -10.57 9.19
CA LEU A 94 -5.35 -10.41 8.26
C LEU A 94 -4.91 -10.41 6.79
N VAL A 95 -3.76 -9.79 6.50
CA VAL A 95 -3.19 -9.69 5.14
C VAL A 95 -2.20 -10.82 4.85
N GLY A 96 -1.60 -11.44 5.87
CA GLY A 96 -0.67 -12.55 5.72
C GLY A 96 -1.29 -13.81 5.09
N HIS A 97 -2.60 -14.01 5.25
CA HIS A 97 -3.33 -15.06 4.53
C HIS A 97 -3.67 -14.68 3.08
N LEU A 98 -3.42 -13.43 2.68
CA LEU A 98 -3.72 -12.87 1.37
C LEU A 98 -2.50 -12.82 0.42
N ILE A 99 -1.41 -13.57 0.65
CA ILE A 99 -0.34 -13.95 -0.33
C ILE A 99 0.95 -13.07 -0.33
N ASP A 100 2.12 -13.73 -0.35
CA ASP A 100 3.49 -13.40 -0.87
C ASP A 100 3.92 -11.91 -1.02
N VAL A 101 3.59 -11.08 -0.03
CA VAL A 101 4.07 -9.70 0.08
C VAL A 101 4.63 -9.50 1.47
N ASP A 102 5.81 -8.89 1.57
CA ASP A 102 6.35 -8.53 2.87
C ASP A 102 5.56 -7.34 3.41
N VAL A 103 4.92 -7.52 4.57
CA VAL A 103 4.13 -6.48 5.24
C VAL A 103 4.85 -6.07 6.51
N ARG A 104 5.08 -4.76 6.68
CA ARG A 104 5.66 -4.21 7.90
C ARG A 104 4.90 -3.01 8.41
N HIS A 105 4.69 -3.01 9.72
CA HIS A 105 4.07 -1.90 10.43
C HIS A 105 5.14 -1.01 11.08
N PHE A 106 4.95 0.29 11.00
CA PHE A 106 5.77 1.32 11.61
C PHE A 106 4.86 2.28 12.42
N PRO A 107 5.32 2.76 13.59
CA PRO A 107 4.64 3.86 14.27
C PRO A 107 4.75 5.13 13.40
N GLU A 108 3.96 6.16 13.74
CA GLU A 108 3.96 7.43 13.01
C GLU A 108 5.35 8.08 12.95
N SER A 109 6.12 7.98 14.04
CA SER A 109 7.50 8.45 14.10
C SER A 109 8.47 7.68 13.18
N GLY A 110 8.02 6.56 12.61
CA GLY A 110 8.79 5.68 11.73
C GLY A 110 8.49 5.87 10.24
N TYR A 111 7.83 6.96 9.83
CA TYR A 111 7.53 7.24 8.42
C TYR A 111 8.76 7.13 7.51
N ASP A 112 9.87 7.76 7.90
CA ASP A 112 11.11 7.72 7.12
C ASP A 112 11.73 6.31 7.10
N GLU A 113 11.66 5.57 8.20
CA GLU A 113 12.13 4.19 8.29
C GLU A 113 11.32 3.26 7.37
N ALA A 114 10.01 3.48 7.29
CA ALA A 114 9.12 2.77 6.40
C ALA A 114 9.51 2.98 4.94
N PHE A 115 9.80 4.23 4.56
CA PHE A 115 10.22 4.56 3.21
C PHE A 115 11.55 3.89 2.85
N VAL A 116 12.57 4.01 3.71
CA VAL A 116 13.88 3.35 3.52
C VAL A 116 13.73 1.83 3.38
N TRP A 117 12.84 1.22 4.15
CA TRP A 117 12.60 -0.22 4.05
C TRP A 117 11.93 -0.64 2.73
N LEU A 118 11.07 0.19 2.16
CA LEU A 118 10.46 -0.05 0.83
C LEU A 118 11.48 0.11 -0.31
N GLU A 119 12.45 1.01 -0.17
CA GLU A 119 13.53 1.21 -1.14
C GLU A 119 14.50 0.02 -1.20
N GLN A 120 14.68 -0.67 -0.07
CA GLN A 120 15.53 -1.86 -0.01
C GLN A 120 14.92 -2.97 -0.87
N GLN A 121 15.48 -3.19 -2.07
CA GLN A 121 15.21 -4.39 -2.84
C GLN A 121 15.90 -5.57 -2.14
N GLU A 122 15.17 -6.65 -1.86
CA GLU A 122 15.80 -7.93 -1.56
C GLU A 122 16.22 -8.57 -2.89
N ASP A 123 17.52 -8.90 -2.99
CA ASP A 123 18.18 -9.51 -4.16
C ASP A 123 17.65 -10.91 -4.50
#